data_AF-A0A8I1KKU7-F1
#
_entry.id   AF-A0A8I1KKU7-F1
#
_cell.length_a   1.000
_cell.length_b   1.000
_cell.length_c   1.000
_cell.angle_alpha   90.00
_cell.angle_beta   90.00
_cell.angle_gamma   90.00
#
_symmetry.space_group_name_H-M   'P 1'
#
loop_
_entity.id
_entity.type
_entity.pdbx_description
1 polymer ?
#
loop_
_entity_poly.entity_id
_entity_poly.type
_entity_poly.pdbx_seq_one_letter_code
_entity_poly.pdbx_strand_id
1 'polypeptide(L)' 'MKSNSKLNYIFLIIILILLINYLLLPIFNINTAGLLPRLLSIVTTYILPWIFLYWFIRLVKAVESK' A
#
# COMPACT_ATOMS: atom_id res chain seq x y z
N MET A 1 -14.91 -27.97 10.27
CA MET A 1 -14.37 -26.60 10.13
C MET A 1 -12.86 -26.71 10.00
N LYS A 2 -12.31 -26.40 8.82
CA LYS A 2 -10.88 -26.54 8.52
C LYS A 2 -10.12 -25.48 9.36
N SER A 3 -9.16 -25.92 10.16
CA SER A 3 -8.52 -25.09 11.18
C SER A 3 -7.77 -23.91 10.54
N ASN A 4 -8.37 -22.72 10.57
CA ASN A 4 -7.77 -21.46 10.11
C ASN A 4 -6.61 -20.99 11.00
N SER A 5 -6.37 -21.64 12.15
CA SER A 5 -5.31 -21.25 13.08
C SER A 5 -3.91 -21.37 12.47
N LYS A 6 -3.67 -22.39 11.63
CA LYS A 6 -2.38 -22.55 10.92
C LYS A 6 -2.10 -21.39 9.97
N LEU A 7 -3.11 -20.91 9.24
CA LEU A 7 -2.97 -19.78 8.33
C LEU A 7 -2.71 -18.48 9.09
N ASN A 8 -3.37 -18.28 10.24
CA ASN A 8 -3.13 -17.12 11.11
C ASN A 8 -1.71 -17.12 11.70
N TYR A 9 -1.18 -18.27 12.11
CA TYR A 9 0.19 -18.38 12.61
C TYR A 9 1.22 -18.07 11.52
N ILE A 10 1.04 -18.60 10.30
CA ILE A 10 1.90 -18.28 9.17
C ILE A 10 1.85 -16.77 8.88
N PHE A 11 0.67 -16.18 8.89
CA PHE A 11 0.49 -14.73 8.69
C PHE A 11 1.21 -13.90 9.76
N LEU A 12 1.11 -14.29 11.04
CA LEU A 12 1.83 -13.63 12.13
C LEU A 12 3.35 -13.75 11.97
N ILE A 13 3.85 -14.91 11.55
CA ILE A 13 5.28 -15.12 11.30
C ILE A 13 5.76 -14.21 10.14
N ILE A 14 4.98 -14.10 9.06
CA ILE A 14 5.31 -13.22 7.94
C ILE A 14 5.39 -11.76 8.40
N ILE A 15 4.41 -11.29 9.17
CA ILE A 15 4.41 -9.93 9.74
C ILE A 15 5.65 -9.70 10.61
N LEU A 16 5.98 -10.68 11.46
CA LEU A 16 7.14 -10.58 12.35
C LEU A 16 8.45 -10.48 11.56
N ILE A 17 8.61 -11.28 10.51
CA ILE A 17 9.78 -11.21 9.62
C ILE A 17 9.86 -9.85 8.94
N LEU A 18 8.74 -9.34 8.41
CA LEU A 18 8.67 -8.01 7.79
C LEU A 18 9.06 -6.90 8.77
N LEU A 19 8.59 -6.98 10.02
CA LEU A 19 8.89 -5.99 11.05
C LEU A 19 10.38 -5.99 11.43
N ILE A 20 10.98 -7.17 11.59
CA ILE A 20 12.41 -7.31 11.89
C ILE A 20 13.24 -6.73 10.74
N ASN A 21 12.90 -7.07 9.49
CA ASN A 21 13.57 -6.51 8.32
C ASN A 21 13.43 -4.97 8.29
N TYR A 22 12.24 -4.45 8.59
CA TYR A 22 11.99 -3.00 8.68
C TYR A 22 12.87 -2.30 9.72
N LEU A 23 13.07 -2.91 10.89
CA LEU A 23 13.97 -2.40 11.92
C LEU A 23 15.46 -2.50 11.55
N LEU A 24 15.84 -3.44 10.68
CA LEU A 24 17.22 -3.63 10.22
C LEU A 24 17.61 -2.68 9.08
N LEU A 25 16.66 -2.14 8.32
CA LEU A 25 16.91 -1.19 7.22
C LEU A 25 17.82 0.01 7.59
N PRO A 26 17.72 0.64 8.78
CA PRO A 26 18.61 1.74 9.17
C PRO A 26 20.08 1.33 9.28
N ILE A 27 20.38 0.06 9.59
CA ILE A 27 21.76 -0.47 9.66
C ILE A 27 22.43 -0.42 8.28
N PHE A 28 21.64 -0.53 7.22
CA PHE A 28 22.09 -0.39 5.83
C PHE A 28 22.11 1.07 5.35
N ASN A 29 22.01 2.04 6.26
CA ASN A 29 21.92 3.47 5.95
C ASN A 29 20.71 3.82 5.06
N ILE A 30 19.66 2.98 5.06
CA ILE A 30 18.42 3.25 4.35
C ILE A 30 17.54 4.09 5.28
N ASN A 31 17.15 5.28 4.82
CA ASN A 31 16.26 6.15 5.58
C ASN A 31 14.84 5.55 5.65
N THR A 32 14.58 4.76 6.68
CA THR A 32 13.27 4.14 6.94
C THR A 32 12.17 5.16 7.09
N ALA A 33 12.46 6.30 7.75
CA ALA A 33 11.52 7.41 7.87
C ALA A 33 11.17 8.04 6.51
N GLY A 34 12.06 7.93 5.52
CA GLY A 34 11.83 8.43 4.15
C GLY A 34 11.16 7.40 3.22
N LEU A 35 11.08 6.13 3.61
CA LEU A 35 10.58 5.06 2.74
C LEU A 35 9.06 5.14 2.57
N LEU A 36 8.31 5.32 3.67
CA LEU A 36 6.85 5.50 3.61
C LEU A 36 6.45 6.78 2.84
N PRO A 37 7.03 7.97 3.11
CA PRO A 37 6.75 9.18 2.33
C PRO A 37 7.09 9.02 0.84
N ARG A 38 8.18 8.32 0.51
CA ARG A 38 8.57 8.07 -0.88
C ARG A 38 7.57 7.16 -1.60
N LEU A 39 7.12 6.08 -0.96
CA LEU A 39 6.09 5.21 -1.52
C LEU A 39 4.78 5.97 -1.71
N LEU A 40 4.36 6.75 -0.71
CA LEU A 40 3.18 7.61 -0.82
C LEU A 40 3.33 8.65 -1.94
N SER A 41 4.51 9.25 -2.10
CA SER A 41 4.80 10.18 -3.19
C SER A 41 4.65 9.50 -4.57
N ILE A 42 5.15 8.28 -4.75
CA ILE A 42 4.99 7.53 -6.01
C ILE A 42 3.50 7.26 -6.27
N VAL A 43 2.78 6.76 -5.26
CA VAL A 43 1.35 6.47 -5.40
C VAL A 43 0.55 7.73 -5.73
N THR A 44 0.82 8.84 -5.04
CA THR A 44 0.11 10.11 -5.26
C THR A 44 0.51 10.83 -6.54
N THR A 45 1.75 10.67 -7.00
CA THR A 45 2.23 11.31 -8.24
C THR A 45 1.80 10.55 -9.48
N TYR A 46 1.80 9.22 -9.43
CA TYR A 46 1.55 8.41 -10.61
C TYR A 46 0.19 7.74 -10.58
N ILE A 47 -0.22 7.11 -9.48
CA ILE A 47 -1.44 6.29 -9.44
C ILE A 47 -2.68 7.16 -9.22
N LEU A 48 -2.61 8.14 -8.31
CA LEU A 48 -3.74 9.00 -7.94
C LEU A 48 -4.30 9.81 -9.13
N PRO A 49 -3.50 10.39 -10.03
CA PRO A 49 -4.04 11.12 -11.19
C PRO A 49 -4.84 10.21 -12.12
N TRP A 50 -4.41 8.97 -12.36
CA TRP A 50 -5.14 8.01 -13.18
C TRP A 50 -6.50 7.64 -12.58
N ILE A 51 -6.52 7.37 -11.27
CA ILE A 51 -7.76 7.10 -10.55
C ILE A 51 -8.68 8.31 -10.62
N PHE A 52 -8.15 9.50 -10.31
CA PHE A 52 -8.92 10.73 -10.36
C PHE A 52 -9.52 10.99 -11.74
N LEU A 53 -8.75 10.83 -12.83
CA LEU A 53 -9.23 10.98 -14.19
C LEU A 53 -10.34 9.99 -14.54
N TYR A 54 -10.20 8.71 -14.17
CA TYR A 54 -11.24 7.71 -14.39
C TYR A 54 -12.55 8.09 -13.70
N TRP A 55 -12.48 8.48 -12.43
CA TRP A 55 -13.64 8.92 -11.67
C TRP A 55 -14.23 10.22 -12.21
N PHE A 56 -13.39 11.16 -12.64
CA PHE A 56 -13.81 12.43 -13.22
C PHE A 56 -14.59 12.22 -14.52
N ILE A 57 -14.08 11.40 -15.44
CA ILE A 57 -14.79 11.05 -16.69
C ILE A 57 -16.13 10.41 -16.39
N ARG A 58 -16.18 9.49 -15.40
CA ARG A 58 -17.42 8.84 -14.99
C ARG A 58 -18.42 9.84 -14.41
N LEU A 59 -17.96 10.81 -13.62
CA LEU A 59 -18.78 11.87 -13.06
C LEU A 59 -19.36 12.74 -14.17
N VAL A 60 -18.53 13.21 -15.10
CA VAL A 60 -18.99 14.03 -16.24
C VAL A 60 -20.08 13.30 -17.02
N LYS A 61 -19.88 12.02 -17.35
CA LYS A 61 -20.89 11.21 -18.04
C LYS A 61 -22.20 11.07 -17.26
N ALA A 62 -22.13 10.92 -15.94
CA ALA A 62 -23.32 10.82 -15.10
C ALA A 62 -24.09 12.14 -15.02
N VAL A 63 -23.39 13.27 -15.11
CA VAL A 63 -24.00 14.61 -15.15
C VAL A 63 -24.58 14.92 -16.53
N GLU A 64 -23.88 14.58 -17.61
CA GLU A 64 -24.33 14.78 -18.99
C GLU A 64 -25.50 13.87 -19.39
N SER A 65 -25.60 12.68 -18.77
CA SER A 65 -26.72 11.76 -18.98
C SER A 65 -28.01 12.18 -18.26
N LYS A 66 -28.00 13.29 -17.51
CA LYS A 66 -29.19 13.88 -16.86
C LYS A 66 -29.74 15.03 -17.69
#